data_AF-T1D2V1-F1
#
_entry.id   AF-T1D2V1-F1
#
_cell.length_a   1.000
_cell.length_b   1.000
_cell.length_c   1.000
_cell.angle_alpha   90.00
_cell.angle_beta   90.00
_cell.angle_gamma   90.00
#
_symmetry.space_group_name_H-M   'P 1'
#
loop_
_entity.id
_entity.type
_entity.pdbx_description
1 polymer ?
#
loop_
_entity_poly.entity_id
_entity_poly.type
_entity_poly.pdbx_seq_one_letter_code
_entity_poly.pdbx_strand_id
1 'polypeptide(L)'
;MGIQDDEIRCIELRPIHVRKKSRTRSHVFIAMLSYVIEKHLREKWKDINITVEEGIRELSSINCISIQAGGVRYNQVPEPRELGSKLLTALSVTLPKAIPCKDIHVSTRKKLNLKRKSK
;
A
#
# COMPACT_ATOMS: atom_id res chain seq x y z
N MET A 1 23.85 -28.28 -0.27
CA MET A 1 23.10 -28.03 -1.50
C MET A 1 21.63 -28.30 -1.20
N GLY A 2 21.02 -27.42 -0.40
CA GLY A 2 19.62 -27.51 -0.03
C GLY A 2 18.90 -26.43 -0.81
N ILE A 3 18.12 -26.85 -1.80
CA ILE A 3 17.15 -25.97 -2.44
C ILE A 3 16.12 -25.68 -1.35
N GLN A 4 16.30 -24.55 -0.67
CA GLN A 4 15.22 -23.99 0.13
C GLN A 4 14.18 -23.52 -0.86
N ASP A 5 13.05 -24.22 -0.85
CA ASP A 5 11.83 -23.81 -1.49
C ASP A 5 11.53 -22.36 -1.11
N ASP A 6 11.86 -21.43 -2.01
CA ASP A 6 11.30 -20.08 -2.05
C ASP A 6 9.81 -20.22 -2.42
N GLU A 7 9.04 -20.86 -1.53
CA GLU A 7 7.62 -20.61 -1.43
C GLU A 7 7.48 -19.10 -1.26
N ILE A 8 6.81 -18.47 -2.23
CA ILE A 8 6.42 -17.06 -2.20
C ILE A 8 5.54 -16.88 -0.95
N ARG A 9 6.18 -16.61 0.19
CA ARG A 9 5.56 -16.59 1.52
C ARG A 9 4.47 -15.53 1.68
N CYS A 10 4.37 -14.58 0.74
CA CYS A 10 3.32 -13.57 0.76
C CYS A 10 2.09 -13.91 -0.09
N ILE A 11 2.13 -14.89 -1.01
CA ILE A 11 1.02 -15.14 -1.93
C ILE A 11 0.93 -16.62 -2.27
N GLU A 12 0.26 -17.38 -1.40
CA GLU A 12 -0.17 -18.73 -1.76
C GLU A 12 -1.12 -18.63 -2.97
N LEU A 13 -0.65 -19.07 -4.15
CA LEU A 13 -1.54 -19.37 -5.27
C LEU A 13 -2.42 -20.55 -4.87
N ARG A 14 -3.49 -20.30 -4.12
CA ARG A 14 -4.51 -21.30 -3.75
C ARG A 14 -5.47 -21.47 -4.93
N PRO A 15 -5.26 -22.42 -5.86
CA PRO A 15 -6.05 -22.49 -7.08
C PRO A 15 -7.33 -23.30 -6.83
N ILE A 16 -7.86 -23.26 -5.60
CA ILE A 16 -8.89 -24.22 -5.15
C ILE A 16 -10.28 -23.91 -5.74
N HIS A 17 -10.51 -22.72 -6.31
CA HIS A 17 -11.81 -22.32 -6.90
C HIS A 17 -11.76 -21.71 -8.30
N VAL A 18 -10.61 -21.72 -9.00
CA VAL A 18 -10.47 -20.97 -10.25
C VAL A 18 -10.70 -21.86 -11.48
N ARG A 19 -11.97 -22.13 -11.79
CA ARG A 19 -12.39 -22.99 -12.94
C ARG A 19 -12.36 -22.29 -14.31
N LYS A 20 -12.09 -20.98 -14.38
CA LYS A 20 -12.12 -20.17 -15.63
C LYS A 20 -10.73 -19.59 -15.94
N LYS A 21 -10.25 -19.81 -17.18
CA LYS A 21 -8.93 -19.36 -17.69
C LYS A 21 -8.63 -17.88 -17.44
N SER A 22 -9.63 -16.99 -17.57
CA SER A 22 -9.46 -15.55 -17.34
C SER A 22 -9.14 -15.21 -15.88
N ARG A 23 -9.79 -15.88 -14.92
CA ARG A 23 -9.62 -15.63 -13.49
C ARG A 23 -8.26 -16.13 -13.00
N THR A 24 -7.77 -17.24 -13.54
CA THR A 24 -6.43 -17.76 -13.22
C THR A 24 -5.34 -16.81 -13.70
N ARG A 25 -5.46 -16.30 -14.93
CA ARG A 25 -4.52 -15.32 -15.50
C ARG A 25 -4.45 -14.06 -14.64
N SER A 26 -5.59 -13.50 -14.24
CA SER A 26 -5.62 -12.33 -13.35
C SER A 26 -4.99 -12.62 -11.99
N HIS A 27 -5.24 -13.78 -11.41
CA HIS A 27 -4.69 -14.14 -10.10
C HIS A 27 -3.17 -14.29 -10.14
N VAL A 28 -2.65 -14.98 -11.15
CA VAL A 28 -1.19 -15.12 -11.35
C VAL A 28 -0.55 -13.76 -11.65
N PHE A 29 -1.20 -12.91 -12.43
CA PHE A 29 -0.71 -11.56 -12.70
C PHE A 29 -0.58 -10.71 -11.43
N ILE A 30 -1.62 -10.67 -10.60
CA ILE A 30 -1.59 -9.92 -9.33
C ILE A 30 -0.55 -10.52 -8.38
N ALA A 31 -0.44 -11.85 -8.32
CA ALA A 31 0.56 -12.52 -7.50
C ALA A 31 1.98 -12.13 -7.92
N MET A 32 2.29 -12.23 -9.20
CA MET A 32 3.61 -11.85 -9.72
C MET A 32 3.90 -10.36 -9.54
N LEU A 33 2.92 -9.48 -9.72
CA LEU A 33 3.09 -8.05 -9.49
C LEU A 33 3.44 -7.75 -8.04
N SER A 34 2.72 -8.37 -7.10
CA SER A 34 2.98 -8.19 -5.67
C SER A 34 4.34 -8.78 -5.27
N TYR A 35 4.75 -9.91 -5.85
CA TYR A 35 6.10 -10.45 -5.66
C TYR A 35 7.19 -9.49 -6.16
N VAL A 36 7.02 -8.89 -7.34
CA VAL A 36 7.98 -7.91 -7.89
C VAL A 36 8.10 -6.69 -6.97
N ILE A 37 6.98 -6.19 -6.44
CA ILE A 37 6.97 -5.08 -5.47
C ILE A 37 7.70 -5.49 -4.19
N GLU A 38 7.37 -6.65 -3.62
CA GLU A 38 8.00 -7.14 -2.39
C GLU A 38 9.51 -7.34 -2.56
N LYS A 39 9.94 -7.94 -3.66
CA LYS A 39 11.35 -8.11 -4.01
C LYS A 39 12.07 -6.76 -4.10
N HIS A 40 11.47 -5.78 -4.76
CA HIS A 40 12.04 -4.44 -4.86
C HIS A 40 12.17 -3.76 -3.48
N LEU A 41 11.15 -3.86 -2.63
CA LEU A 41 11.20 -3.35 -1.26
C LEU A 41 12.32 -4.02 -0.46
N ARG A 42 12.41 -5.35 -0.53
CA ARG A 42 13.46 -6.13 0.15
C ARG A 42 14.86 -5.72 -0.27
N GLU A 43 15.08 -5.53 -1.57
CA GLU A 43 16.38 -5.08 -2.10
C GLU A 43 16.75 -3.68 -1.62
N LYS A 44 15.78 -2.76 -1.56
CA LYS A 44 16.00 -1.38 -1.11
C LYS A 44 16.15 -1.27 0.40
N TRP A 45 15.55 -2.17 1.17
CA TRP A 45 15.61 -2.17 2.63
C TRP A 45 16.61 -3.17 3.19
N LYS A 46 17.43 -3.83 2.37
CA LYS A 46 18.40 -4.85 2.80
C LYS A 46 19.37 -4.39 3.91
N ASP A 47 19.70 -3.10 3.91
CA ASP A 47 20.65 -2.48 4.85
C ASP A 47 19.93 -1.89 6.09
N ILE A 48 18.60 -1.98 6.12
CA ILE A 48 17.74 -1.57 7.23
C ILE A 48 17.31 -2.88 7.91
N ASN A 49 17.62 -3.05 9.19
CA ASN A 49 17.26 -4.26 9.95
C ASN A 49 15.74 -4.35 10.18
N ILE A 50 14.98 -4.65 9.14
CA ILE A 50 13.52 -4.65 9.11
C ILE A 50 12.99 -5.68 8.09
N THR A 51 11.84 -6.28 8.39
CA THR A 51 11.12 -7.10 7.41
C THR A 51 10.29 -6.23 6.44
N VAL A 52 9.98 -6.75 5.24
CA VAL A 52 9.11 -6.04 4.28
C VAL A 52 7.74 -5.76 4.88
N GLU A 53 7.18 -6.69 5.65
CA GLU A 53 5.89 -6.52 6.32
C GLU A 53 5.93 -5.37 7.34
N GLU A 54 6.95 -5.31 8.19
CA GLU A 54 7.13 -4.22 9.15
C GLU A 54 7.32 -2.86 8.46
N GLY A 55 8.09 -2.81 7.39
CA GLY A 55 8.28 -1.58 6.62
C GLY A 55 6.97 -1.09 5.99
N ILE A 56 6.16 -2.00 5.43
CA ILE A 56 4.82 -1.66 4.93
C ILE A 56 3.92 -1.16 6.07
N ARG A 57 3.95 -1.80 7.24
CA ARG A 57 3.19 -1.35 8.41
C ARG A 57 3.62 0.06 8.86
N GLU A 58 4.92 0.32 8.92
CA GLU A 58 5.43 1.65 9.27
C GLU A 58 4.99 2.71 8.25
N LEU A 59 5.12 2.44 6.94
CA LEU A 59 4.66 3.36 5.90
C LEU A 59 3.13 3.55 5.93
N SER A 60 2.35 2.51 6.26
CA SER A 60 0.89 2.61 6.39
C SER A 60 0.44 3.50 7.54
N SER A 61 1.33 3.79 8.50
CA SER A 61 1.05 4.74 9.58
C SER A 61 1.07 6.20 9.10
N ILE A 62 1.72 6.48 7.95
CA ILE A 62 1.79 7.80 7.33
C ILE A 62 0.45 8.07 6.64
N ASN A 63 -0.52 8.56 7.41
CA ASN A 63 -1.85 8.86 6.93
C ASN A 63 -2.08 10.37 6.87
N CYS A 64 -2.72 10.81 5.79
CA CYS A 64 -3.04 12.23 5.62
C CYS A 64 -4.05 12.71 6.65
N ILE A 65 -3.87 13.95 7.12
CA ILE A 65 -4.77 14.64 8.03
C ILE A 65 -5.53 15.68 7.21
N SER A 66 -6.87 15.60 7.19
CA SER A 66 -7.70 16.60 6.53
C SER A 66 -7.79 17.87 7.38
N ILE A 67 -7.38 19.00 6.80
CA ILE A 67 -7.41 20.31 7.44
C ILE A 67 -8.39 21.21 6.70
N GLN A 68 -9.20 21.93 7.47
CA GLN A 68 -10.09 22.97 6.98
C GLN A 68 -9.72 24.29 7.66
N ALA A 69 -9.18 25.24 6.90
CA ALA A 69 -8.80 26.56 7.39
C ALA A 69 -9.26 27.63 6.39
N GLY A 70 -10.02 28.62 6.85
CA GLY A 70 -10.39 29.79 6.05
C GLY A 70 -11.12 29.48 4.73
N GLY A 71 -11.89 28.39 4.67
CA GLY A 71 -12.62 27.98 3.47
C GLY A 71 -11.85 27.06 2.52
N VAL A 72 -10.54 26.87 2.72
CA VAL A 72 -9.72 25.92 1.95
C VAL A 72 -9.66 24.58 2.68
N ARG A 73 -9.90 23.48 1.93
CA ARG A 73 -9.73 22.10 2.41
C ARG A 73 -8.53 21.48 1.73
N TYR A 74 -7.62 20.90 2.51
CA TYR A 74 -6.49 20.13 2.00
C TYR A 74 -6.13 18.98 2.94
N ASN A 75 -5.44 18.00 2.40
CA ASN A 75 -4.94 16.86 3.16
C ASN A 75 -3.45 17.07 3.41
N GLN A 76 -3.04 17.33 4.64
CA GLN A 76 -1.64 17.43 5.01
C GLN A 76 -1.05 16.03 5.21
N VAL A 77 0.13 15.78 4.64
CA VAL A 77 0.89 14.57 4.96
C VAL A 77 1.76 14.88 6.18
N PRO A 78 1.64 14.13 7.28
CA PRO A 78 2.49 14.34 8.45
C PRO A 78 3.94 13.99 8.13
N GLU A 79 4.87 14.63 8.83
CA GLU A 79 6.29 14.26 8.75
C GLU A 79 6.47 12.80 9.22
N PRO A 80 7.09 11.93 8.40
CA PRO A 80 7.32 10.54 8.78
C PRO A 80 8.25 10.45 9.98
N ARG A 81 8.03 9.41 10.81
CA ARG A 81 8.97 9.04 11.89
C ARG A 81 10.35 8.71 11.32
N GLU A 82 11.37 8.63 12.17
CA GLU A 82 12.74 8.35 11.73
C GLU A 82 12.85 7.09 10.86
N LEU A 83 12.17 6.01 11.26
CA LEU A 83 12.16 4.76 10.50
C LEU A 83 11.45 4.95 9.14
N GLY A 84 10.25 5.51 9.13
CA GLY A 84 9.53 5.83 7.89
C GLY A 84 10.34 6.71 6.92
N SER A 85 11.05 7.71 7.43
CA SER A 85 11.92 8.59 6.64
C SER A 85 13.09 7.81 6.02
N LYS A 86 13.74 6.92 6.78
CA LYS A 86 14.80 6.03 6.26
C LYS A 86 14.26 5.10 5.16
N LEU A 87 13.09 4.51 5.36
CA LEU A 87 12.45 3.63 4.38
C LEU A 87 12.12 4.36 3.07
N LEU A 88 11.56 5.58 3.15
CA LEU A 88 11.24 6.41 1.98
C LEU A 88 12.49 6.87 1.24
N THR A 89 13.54 7.24 1.99
CA THR A 89 14.84 7.65 1.42
C THR A 89 15.49 6.49 0.64
N ALA A 90 15.47 5.28 1.20
CA ALA A 90 15.97 4.09 0.53
C ALA A 90 15.21 3.78 -0.78
N LEU A 91 13.91 4.10 -0.82
CA LEU A 91 13.07 3.99 -2.02
C LEU A 91 13.20 5.18 -2.98
N SER A 92 13.94 6.24 -2.62
CA SER A 92 13.99 7.50 -3.37
C SER A 92 12.61 8.12 -3.59
N VAL A 93 11.72 7.99 -2.60
CA VAL A 93 10.35 8.52 -2.64
C VAL A 93 10.24 9.76 -1.78
N THR A 94 9.78 10.87 -2.36
CA THR A 94 9.49 12.11 -1.66
C THR A 94 7.97 12.30 -1.53
N LEU A 95 7.48 12.49 -0.31
CA LEU A 95 6.07 12.76 -0.06
C LEU A 95 5.73 14.25 -0.26
N PRO A 96 4.58 14.59 -0.86
CA PRO A 96 4.13 15.97 -0.95
C PRO A 96 3.67 16.47 0.42
N LYS A 97 3.97 17.73 0.76
CA LYS A 97 3.55 18.34 2.04
C LYS A 97 2.04 18.43 2.19
N ALA A 98 1.34 18.69 1.08
CA ALA A 98 -0.10 18.79 1.05
C ALA A 98 -0.63 18.17 -0.24
N ILE A 99 -1.74 17.45 -0.12
CA ILE A 99 -2.54 16.96 -1.23
C ILE A 99 -3.77 17.86 -1.30
N PRO A 100 -3.94 18.63 -2.40
CA PRO A 100 -5.10 19.50 -2.53
C PRO A 100 -6.38 18.66 -2.59
N CYS A 101 -7.41 19.04 -1.84
CA CYS A 101 -8.72 18.44 -2.01
C CYS A 101 -9.28 18.93 -3.35
N LYS A 102 -9.29 18.06 -4.35
CA LYS A 102 -10.13 18.27 -5.52
C LYS A 102 -11.50 17.71 -5.17
N ASP A 103 -12.56 18.51 -5.29
CA ASP A 103 -13.95 18.08 -5.15
C ASP A 103 -14.37 17.21 -6.35
N ILE A 104 -13.61 16.14 -6.61
CA ILE A 104 -13.87 15.18 -7.66
C ILE A 104 -14.90 14.19 -7.14
N HIS A 105 -16.06 14.21 -7.76
CA HIS A 105 -17.10 13.22 -7.49
C HIS A 105 -16.69 11.86 -8.08
N VAL A 106 -16.01 11.04 -7.27
CA VAL A 106 -15.64 9.68 -7.67
C VAL A 106 -16.83 8.74 -7.55
N SER A 107 -17.15 8.02 -8.63
CA SER A 107 -18.15 6.94 -8.63
C SER A 107 -17.58 5.72 -7.90
N THR A 108 -17.77 5.65 -6.59
CA THR A 108 -17.38 4.48 -5.80
C THR A 108 -18.39 3.34 -6.02
N ARG A 109 -17.89 2.12 -6.26
CA ARG A 109 -18.72 0.91 -6.50
C ARG A 109 -19.73 0.66 -5.37
N LYS A 110 -19.40 1.06 -4.14
CA LYS A 110 -20.31 1.18 -3.01
C LYS A 110 -20.55 2.66 -2.74
N LYS A 111 -21.79 3.14 -2.90
CA LYS A 111 -22.22 4.34 -2.19
C LYS A 111 -22.05 4.05 -0.70
N LEU A 112 -21.12 4.74 -0.04
CA LEU A 112 -21.11 4.85 1.42
C LEU A 112 -22.52 5.31 1.78
N ASN A 113 -23.32 4.43 2.39
CA ASN A 113 -24.69 4.78 2.71
C ASN A 113 -24.64 6.10 3.50
N LEU A 114 -25.25 7.16 2.94
CA LEU A 114 -25.47 8.46 3.59
C LEU A 114 -26.16 8.32 4.96
N LYS A 115 -26.64 7.11 5.24
CA LYS A 115 -26.93 6.54 6.55
C LYS A 115 -25.68 6.00 7.27
N ARG A 116 -24.78 6.87 7.73
CA ARG A 116 -24.50 6.87 9.18
C ARG A 116 -25.75 7.45 9.82
N LYS A 117 -26.85 6.70 9.75
CA LYS A 117 -28.14 7.14 10.27
C LYS A 117 -28.01 7.05 11.76
N SER A 118 -27.97 8.19 12.42
CA SER A 118 -28.64 8.42 13.70
C SER A 118 -28.56 7.24 14.66
N LYS A 119 -27.44 7.09 15.37
CA LYS A 119 -27.36 6.93 16.82
C LYS A 119 -25.90 6.86 17.25
#